data_AF-A0A6A0QSN5-F1
#
_entry.id   AF-A0A6A0QSN5-F1
#
_cell.length_a   1.000
_cell.length_b   1.000
_cell.length_c   1.000
_cell.angle_alpha   90.00
_cell.angle_beta   90.00
_cell.angle_gamma   90.00
#
_symmetry.space_group_name_H-M   'P 1'
#
loop_
_entity.id
_entity.type
_entity.pdbx_description
1 polymer ?
#
loop_
_entity_poly.entity_id
_entity_poly.type
_entity_poly.pdbx_seq_one_letter_code
_entity_poly.pdbx_strand_id
1 'polypeptide(L)'
;MVAATYGMVGVVVGALFGQLGGLYVMFLLPFIDVGIAQNVMFSAAPPDWGVLLPARGAVQVLVDAAFTPGFDQASGLWLAVAWLVGLVVATGVVFRRVAAPTRA
;
A
#
# COMPACT_ATOMS: atom_id res chain seq x y z
N MET A 1 -3.38 -5.58 -7.14
CA MET A 1 -3.56 -5.11 -5.75
C MET A 1 -2.61 -3.96 -5.42
N VAL A 2 -1.29 -4.10 -5.61
CA VAL A 2 -0.29 -3.04 -5.32
C VAL A 2 -0.67 -1.66 -5.89
N ALA A 3 -1.01 -1.58 -7.19
CA ALA A 3 -1.41 -0.33 -7.83
C ALA A 3 -2.66 0.30 -7.20
N ALA A 4 -3.65 -0.51 -6.81
CA ALA A 4 -4.86 -0.02 -6.15
C ALA A 4 -4.57 0.46 -4.72
N THR A 5 -3.73 -0.27 -3.98
CA THR A 5 -3.25 0.11 -2.65
C THR A 5 -2.58 1.49 -2.70
N TYR A 6 -1.61 1.70 -3.59
CA TYR A 6 -0.98 3.02 -3.70
C TYR A 6 -1.89 4.08 -4.31
N GLY A 7 -2.76 3.74 -5.27
CA GLY A 7 -3.77 4.68 -5.75
C GLY A 7 -4.60 5.27 -4.59
N MET A 8 -5.05 4.41 -3.66
CA MET A 8 -5.80 4.84 -2.48
C MET A 8 -4.97 5.60 -1.46
N VAL A 9 -3.73 5.16 -1.18
CA VAL A 9 -2.81 5.96 -0.34
C VAL A 9 -2.65 7.36 -0.94
N GLY A 10 -2.65 7.48 -2.28
CA GLY A 10 -2.45 8.75 -2.98
C GLY A 10 -3.63 9.68 -2.81
N VAL A 11 -4.84 9.13 -2.85
CA VAL A 11 -6.07 9.88 -2.53
C VAL A 11 -6.02 10.40 -1.09
N VAL A 12 -5.67 9.54 -0.12
CA VAL A 12 -5.59 9.92 1.30
C VAL A 12 -4.54 11.00 1.51
N VAL A 13 -3.31 10.78 1.03
CA VAL A 13 -2.19 11.69 1.24
C VAL A 13 -2.40 13.00 0.47
N GLY A 14 -2.89 12.96 -0.77
CA GLY A 14 -3.20 14.15 -1.56
C GLY A 14 -4.25 15.05 -0.89
N ALA A 15 -5.26 14.46 -0.27
CA ALA A 15 -6.25 15.20 0.50
C ALA A 15 -5.69 15.81 1.80
N LEU A 16 -4.72 15.16 2.44
CA LEU A 16 -4.15 15.61 3.71
C LEU A 16 -3.01 16.64 3.55
N PHE A 17 -2.16 16.46 2.54
CA PHE A 17 -0.93 17.24 2.35
C PHE A 17 -0.97 18.18 1.12
N GLY A 18 -2.07 18.18 0.36
CA GLY A 18 -2.20 18.93 -0.89
C GLY A 18 -1.38 18.33 -2.04
N GLN A 19 -1.34 19.02 -3.17
CA GLN A 19 -0.76 18.48 -4.42
C GLN A 19 0.75 18.25 -4.34
N LEU A 20 1.53 19.23 -3.85
CA LEU A 20 2.99 19.13 -3.76
C LEU A 20 3.43 18.15 -2.66
N GLY A 21 2.88 18.30 -1.45
CA GLY A 21 3.20 17.38 -0.34
C GLY A 21 2.76 15.95 -0.67
N GLY A 22 1.58 15.80 -1.25
CA GLY A 22 1.07 14.52 -1.74
C GLY A 22 1.98 13.88 -2.78
N LEU A 23 2.45 14.64 -3.76
CA LEU A 23 3.38 14.16 -4.78
C LEU A 23 4.68 13.65 -4.17
N TYR A 24 5.32 14.41 -3.27
CA TYR A 24 6.59 14.00 -2.67
C TYR A 24 6.44 12.74 -1.81
N VAL A 25 5.40 12.67 -0.99
CA VAL A 25 5.11 11.45 -0.20
C VAL A 25 4.82 10.28 -1.13
N MET A 26 4.08 10.51 -2.21
CA MET A 26 3.79 9.46 -3.18
C MET A 26 4.95 9.03 -4.06
N PHE A 27 5.97 9.86 -4.18
CA PHE A 27 7.21 9.46 -4.80
C PHE A 27 8.03 8.58 -3.84
N LEU A 28 8.14 9.01 -2.59
CA LEU A 28 9.00 8.37 -1.59
C LEU A 28 8.44 7.04 -1.09
N LEU A 29 7.15 6.98 -0.78
CA LEU A 29 6.55 5.85 -0.06
C LEU A 29 6.55 4.55 -0.90
N PRO A 30 6.10 4.54 -2.18
CA PRO A 30 6.19 3.35 -3.02
C PRO A 30 7.64 2.95 -3.33
N PHE A 31 8.55 3.93 -3.39
CA PHE A 31 9.97 3.67 -3.62
C PHE A 31 10.60 2.92 -2.45
N ILE A 32 10.33 3.36 -1.21
CA ILE A 32 10.82 2.69 0.01
C ILE A 32 10.22 1.29 0.12
N ASP A 33 8.93 1.14 -0.13
CA ASP A 33 8.24 -0.14 0.06
C ASP A 33 8.56 -1.13 -1.07
N VAL A 34 8.15 -0.86 -2.31
CA VAL A 34 8.36 -1.81 -3.42
C VAL A 34 9.81 -1.80 -3.90
N GLY A 35 10.40 -0.62 -4.09
CA GLY A 35 11.72 -0.47 -4.70
C GLY A 35 12.86 -0.95 -3.81
N ILE A 36 12.70 -0.85 -2.49
CA ILE A 36 13.72 -1.23 -1.51
C ILE A 36 13.26 -2.43 -0.68
N ALA A 37 12.19 -2.30 0.11
CA ALA A 37 11.85 -3.30 1.12
C ALA A 37 11.34 -4.63 0.53
N GLN A 38 10.63 -4.60 -0.61
CA GLN A 38 10.08 -5.79 -1.27
C GLN A 38 10.87 -6.23 -2.51
N ASN A 39 12.06 -5.69 -2.73
CA ASN A 39 12.84 -5.97 -3.93
C ASN A 39 13.51 -7.35 -3.85
N VAL A 40 13.04 -8.28 -4.70
CA VAL A 40 13.54 -9.67 -4.76
C VAL A 40 14.99 -9.78 -5.23
N MET A 41 15.57 -8.73 -5.82
CA MET A 41 16.97 -8.71 -6.23
C MET A 41 17.93 -8.46 -5.06
N PHE A 42 17.41 -7.99 -3.91
CA PHE A 42 18.21 -7.83 -2.71
C PHE A 42 18.32 -9.16 -1.98
N SER A 43 19.57 -9.54 -1.68
CA SER A 43 19.90 -10.78 -0.96
C SER A 43 19.66 -10.69 0.54
N ALA A 44 19.59 -9.48 1.08
CA ALA A 44 19.23 -9.24 2.47
C ALA A 44 17.70 -9.41 2.64
N ALA A 45 17.31 -10.05 3.75
CA ALA A 45 15.91 -10.09 4.14
C ALA A 45 15.37 -8.65 4.27
N PRO A 46 14.07 -8.42 3.95
CA PRO A 46 13.43 -7.15 4.23
C PRO A 46 13.69 -6.74 5.67
N PRO A 47 13.94 -5.45 5.96
CA PRO A 47 14.02 -4.96 7.33
C PRO A 47 12.77 -5.39 8.12
N ASP A 48 12.88 -5.59 9.44
CA ASP A 48 11.78 -6.12 10.26
C ASP A 48 10.48 -5.29 10.15
N TRP A 49 10.58 -3.97 9.96
CA TRP A 49 9.44 -3.07 9.73
C TRP A 49 8.80 -3.25 8.34
N GLY A 50 9.54 -3.78 7.38
CA GLY A 50 9.12 -4.07 6.00
C GLY A 50 8.03 -5.13 5.90
N VAL A 51 7.82 -5.91 6.97
CA VAL A 51 6.82 -6.98 7.03
C VAL A 51 5.39 -6.44 7.12
N LEU A 52 5.20 -5.21 7.59
CA LEU A 52 3.88 -4.59 7.72
C LEU A 52 3.51 -3.66 6.55
N LEU A 53 4.43 -3.46 5.61
CA LEU A 53 4.24 -2.47 4.56
C LEU A 53 3.11 -2.84 3.58
N PRO A 54 2.45 -1.82 2.97
CA PRO A 54 1.31 -2.02 2.08
C PRO A 54 1.53 -3.00 0.92
N ALA A 55 2.72 -3.04 0.33
CA ALA A 55 2.99 -3.92 -0.80
C ALA A 55 3.41 -5.34 -0.40
N ARG A 56 3.84 -5.57 0.84
CA ARG A 56 4.44 -6.83 1.31
C ARG A 56 3.62 -8.05 0.91
N GLY A 57 2.37 -8.09 1.35
CA GLY A 57 1.50 -9.23 1.15
C GLY A 57 1.22 -9.51 -0.34
N ALA A 58 0.99 -8.46 -1.12
CA ALA A 58 0.69 -8.58 -2.54
C ALA A 58 1.91 -9.03 -3.35
N VAL A 59 3.11 -8.54 -3.01
CA VAL A 59 4.36 -8.96 -3.67
C VAL A 59 4.68 -10.42 -3.31
N GLN A 60 4.51 -10.84 -2.06
CA GLN A 60 4.71 -12.24 -1.66
C GLN A 60 3.81 -13.20 -2.44
N VAL A 61 2.51 -12.89 -2.52
CA VAL A 61 1.54 -13.69 -3.29
C VAL A 61 1.92 -13.74 -4.77
N LEU A 62 2.32 -12.61 -5.34
CA LEU A 62 2.74 -12.54 -6.75
C LEU A 62 3.99 -13.40 -7.02
N VAL A 63 5.00 -13.31 -6.16
CA VAL A 63 6.25 -14.06 -6.30
C VAL A 63 5.99 -15.56 -6.09
N ASP A 64 5.24 -15.93 -5.06
CA ASP A 64 4.90 -17.34 -4.79
C ASP A 64 4.15 -17.97 -5.97
N ALA A 65 3.12 -17.29 -6.49
CA ALA A 65 2.36 -17.74 -7.66
C ALA A 65 3.20 -17.84 -8.94
N ALA A 66 4.31 -17.09 -9.04
CA ALA A 66 5.18 -17.10 -10.21
C ALA A 66 6.24 -18.21 -10.16
N PHE A 67 6.67 -18.62 -8.96
CA PHE A 67 7.84 -19.50 -8.78
C PHE A 67 7.56 -20.80 -8.04
N THR A 68 6.39 -20.97 -7.41
CA THR A 68 6.02 -22.16 -6.65
C THR A 68 4.85 -22.90 -7.32
N PRO A 69 4.82 -24.25 -7.33
CA PRO A 69 3.68 -25.02 -7.83
C PRO A 69 2.46 -25.00 -6.91
N GLY A 70 2.67 -24.69 -5.62
CA GLY A 70 1.65 -24.58 -4.58
C GLY A 70 1.38 -23.14 -4.18
N PHE A 71 0.52 -22.96 -3.18
CA PHE A 71 0.20 -21.64 -2.61
C PHE A 71 0.44 -21.68 -1.11
N ASP A 72 1.53 -21.03 -0.68
CA ASP A 72 1.97 -21.01 0.72
C ASP A 72 1.81 -19.61 1.35
N GLN A 73 1.40 -18.61 0.56
CA GLN A 73 1.28 -17.21 1.00
C GLN A 73 -0.13 -16.77 1.42
N ALA A 74 -0.83 -17.61 2.20
CA ALA A 74 -2.13 -17.26 2.76
C ALA A 74 -2.07 -16.04 3.70
N SER A 75 -1.02 -15.93 4.52
CA SER A 75 -0.81 -14.78 5.42
C SER A 75 -0.55 -13.49 4.63
N GLY A 76 0.26 -13.56 3.57
CA GLY A 76 0.51 -12.45 2.65
C GLY A 76 -0.77 -11.97 1.97
N LEU A 77 -1.65 -12.91 1.55
CA LEU A 77 -2.94 -12.56 0.97
C LEU A 77 -3.84 -11.81 1.96
N TRP A 78 -3.94 -12.29 3.20
CA TRP A 78 -4.71 -11.61 4.24
C TRP A 78 -4.18 -10.21 4.54
N LEU A 79 -2.85 -10.04 4.59
CA LEU A 79 -2.23 -8.73 4.76
C LEU A 79 -2.57 -7.78 3.60
N ALA A 80 -2.50 -8.26 2.36
CA ALA A 80 -2.83 -7.47 1.18
C ALA A 80 -4.31 -7.03 1.18
N VAL A 81 -5.22 -7.93 1.54
CA VAL A 81 -6.65 -7.64 1.68
C VAL A 81 -6.89 -6.65 2.81
N ALA A 82 -6.26 -6.84 3.97
CA ALA A 82 -6.40 -5.94 5.11
C ALA A 82 -5.98 -4.50 4.77
N TRP A 83 -4.86 -4.33 4.07
CA TRP A 83 -4.43 -3.02 3.57
C TRP A 83 -5.43 -2.42 2.59
N LEU A 84 -5.91 -3.20 1.62
CA LEU A 84 -6.86 -2.70 0.64
C LEU A 84 -8.16 -2.23 1.30
N VAL A 85 -8.73 -3.06 2.18
CA VAL A 85 -9.97 -2.74 2.91
C VAL A 85 -9.75 -1.53 3.81
N GLY A 86 -8.65 -1.49 4.57
CA GLY A 86 -8.31 -0.36 5.44
C GLY A 86 -8.21 0.95 4.68
N LEU A 87 -7.59 0.93 3.50
CA LEU A 87 -7.47 2.11 2.64
C LEU A 87 -8.78 2.52 1.99
N VAL A 88 -9.62 1.58 1.58
CA VAL A 88 -10.98 1.88 1.10
C VAL A 88 -11.78 2.61 2.18
N VAL A 89 -11.73 2.11 3.42
CA VAL A 89 -12.39 2.75 4.57
C VAL A 89 -11.81 4.14 4.83
N ALA A 90 -10.48 4.27 4.87
CA ALA A 90 -9.81 5.55 5.11
C ALA A 90 -10.16 6.59 4.04
N THR A 91 -10.08 6.22 2.76
CA THR A 91 -10.48 7.07 1.64
C THR A 91 -11.94 7.48 1.74
N GLY A 92 -12.84 6.54 2.06
CA GLY A 92 -14.26 6.84 2.25
C GLY A 92 -14.52 7.84 3.39
N VAL A 93 -13.78 7.74 4.50
CA VAL A 93 -13.86 8.69 5.63
C VAL A 93 -13.34 10.07 5.22
N VAL A 94 -12.19 10.14 4.55
CA VAL A 94 -11.62 11.41 4.06
C VAL A 94 -12.57 12.08 3.09
N PHE A 95 -13.10 11.34 2.12
CA PHE A 95 -14.04 11.87 1.14
C PHE A 95 -15.32 12.41 1.79
N ARG A 96 -15.89 11.68 2.77
CA ARG A 96 -17.05 12.15 3.53
C ARG A 96 -16.77 13.44 4.29
N ARG A 97 -15.57 13.61 4.85
CA ARG A 97 -15.19 14.83 5.56
C ARG A 97 -15.02 16.02 4.63
N VAL A 98 -14.39 15.81 3.47
CA VAL A 98 -14.17 16.87 2.47
C VAL A 98 -15.47 17.28 1.79
N ALA A 99 -16.36 16.33 1.51
CA ALA A 99 -17.64 16.58 0.86
C ALA A 99 -18.75 17.06 1.80
N ALA A 100 -18.53 17.06 3.13
CA ALA A 100 -19.53 17.53 4.08
C ALA A 100 -19.76 19.04 3.87
N PRO A 101 -21.01 19.48 3.61
CA PRO A 101 -21.28 20.90 3.40
C PRO A 101 -20.99 21.68 4.68
N THR A 102 -20.23 22.76 4.55
CA THR A 102 -20.04 23.75 5.61
C THR A 102 -21.42 24.28 5.97
N ARG A 103 -21.94 23.94 7.15
CA ARG A 103 -23.19 24.54 7.64
C ARG A 103 -22.91 26.02 7.86
N ALA A 104 -23.47 26.85 6.98
CA ALA A 104 -23.53 28.30 7.09
C ALA A 104 -24.49 28.72 8.21
#